data_AF-A0A656JUY5-F1
#
_entry.id   AF-A0A656JUY5-F1
#
_cell.length_a   1.000
_cell.length_b   1.000
_cell.length_c   1.000
_cell.angle_alpha   90.00
_cell.angle_beta   90.00
_cell.angle_gamma   90.00
#
_symmetry.space_group_name_H-M   'P 1'
#
loop_
_entity.id
_entity.type
_entity.pdbx_description
1 polymer ?
#
loop_
_entity_poly.entity_id
_entity_poly.type
_entity_poly.pdbx_seq_one_letter_code
_entity_poly.pdbx_strand_id
1 'polypeptide(L)'
;SSLDNSGGKLLSSQALTLVVNKALSNLKGNISGAALSINSDSLDNTEGMISSRSGLDVTVNTALTNAQGTLIGDGNVNLSAATANNRLGQLASKQNLDAQIGNLQQQNGQMLAQGTLTLRGDALDNRQNGFIGATQALSDKGQVLAQKALTLNIAQTTNRGNGLLSSQAGLTLIGSTLDNTGGALSALKALGIDLSAALDNSQGLISGEDILTLNAGSLTNTAGS
;
A
#
# COMPACT_ATOMS: atom_id res chain seq x y z
N SER A 1 10.22 5.00 -26.10
CA SER A 1 9.61 3.76 -26.61
C SER A 1 8.58 3.26 -25.61
N SER A 2 7.59 2.50 -26.07
CA SER A 2 6.71 1.69 -25.21
C SER A 2 7.19 0.23 -25.23
N LEU A 3 6.76 -0.56 -24.26
CA LEU A 3 6.97 -2.01 -24.19
C LEU A 3 5.64 -2.69 -23.93
N ASP A 4 5.32 -3.72 -24.71
CA ASP A 4 4.10 -4.52 -24.56
C ASP A 4 4.46 -5.97 -24.23
N ASN A 5 4.08 -6.41 -23.02
CA ASN A 5 4.19 -7.78 -22.52
C ASN A 5 2.78 -8.34 -22.19
N SER A 6 1.73 -7.84 -22.83
CA SER A 6 0.36 -8.30 -22.57
C SER A 6 0.20 -9.79 -22.93
N GLY A 7 -0.27 -10.60 -21.99
CA GLY A 7 -0.32 -12.07 -22.11
C GLY A 7 1.06 -12.77 -22.22
N GLY A 8 2.14 -11.98 -22.16
CA GLY A 8 3.50 -12.42 -22.39
C GLY A 8 4.23 -12.83 -21.11
N LYS A 9 5.51 -13.19 -21.29
CA LYS A 9 6.42 -13.51 -20.20
C LYS A 9 7.77 -12.85 -20.46
N LEU A 10 8.23 -12.05 -19.50
CA LEU A 10 9.55 -11.46 -19.48
C LEU A 10 10.23 -11.90 -18.18
N LEU A 11 11.08 -12.93 -18.28
CA LEU A 11 11.62 -13.62 -17.12
C LEU A 11 13.15 -13.52 -17.12
N SER A 12 13.73 -13.12 -16.00
CA SER A 12 15.18 -13.11 -15.79
C SER A 12 15.56 -13.93 -14.55
N SER A 13 16.59 -14.77 -14.70
CA SER A 13 17.24 -15.43 -13.56
C SER A 13 18.20 -14.50 -12.82
N GLN A 14 18.50 -13.33 -13.39
CA GLN A 14 19.41 -12.30 -12.88
C GLN A 14 18.63 -11.01 -12.59
N ALA A 15 19.34 -9.93 -12.28
CA ALA A 15 18.74 -8.61 -12.23
C ALA A 15 18.14 -8.23 -13.60
N LEU A 16 16.98 -7.59 -13.59
CA LEU A 16 16.30 -7.08 -14.77
C LEU A 16 16.01 -5.59 -14.59
N THR A 17 16.39 -4.78 -15.57
CA THR A 17 16.09 -3.35 -15.60
C THR A 17 15.27 -3.04 -16.84
N LEU A 18 14.09 -2.46 -16.63
CA LEU A 18 13.20 -2.00 -17.70
C LEU A 18 13.16 -0.47 -17.68
N VAL A 19 13.74 0.16 -18.70
CA VAL A 19 13.64 1.61 -18.92
C VAL A 19 12.77 1.85 -20.13
N VAL A 20 11.56 2.36 -19.89
CA VAL A 20 10.51 2.50 -20.91
C VAL A 20 10.02 3.94 -20.92
N ASN A 21 10.49 4.78 -21.86
CA ASN A 21 10.19 6.22 -21.87
C ASN A 21 8.70 6.59 -22.04
N LYS A 22 7.81 5.62 -22.26
CA LYS A 22 6.36 5.80 -22.40
C LYS A 22 5.64 4.72 -21.58
N ALA A 23 4.69 4.01 -22.19
CA ALA A 23 3.89 2.98 -21.54
C ALA A 23 4.61 1.61 -21.50
N LEU A 24 4.57 0.97 -20.34
CA LEU A 24 4.83 -0.46 -20.14
C LEU A 24 3.49 -1.17 -19.92
N SER A 25 3.07 -2.01 -20.87
CA SER A 25 1.90 -2.88 -20.70
C SER A 25 2.34 -4.27 -20.26
N ASN A 26 1.71 -4.78 -19.21
CA ASN A 26 1.83 -6.14 -18.69
C ASN A 26 0.43 -6.73 -18.40
N LEU A 27 -0.58 -6.34 -19.19
CA LEU A 27 -1.96 -6.84 -19.07
C LEU A 27 -1.99 -8.37 -19.18
N LYS A 28 -2.41 -9.07 -18.13
CA LYS A 28 -2.40 -10.55 -18.08
C LYS A 28 -1.01 -11.17 -18.34
N GLY A 29 0.04 -10.38 -18.26
CA GLY A 29 1.41 -10.78 -18.51
C GLY A 29 2.14 -11.14 -17.23
N ASN A 30 3.38 -11.61 -17.39
CA ASN A 30 4.28 -11.88 -16.27
C ASN A 30 5.65 -11.23 -16.53
N ILE A 31 6.08 -10.39 -15.60
CA ILE A 31 7.45 -9.87 -15.54
C ILE A 31 8.07 -10.37 -14.24
N SER A 32 9.22 -11.03 -14.33
CA SER A 32 9.95 -11.48 -13.14
C SER A 32 11.47 -11.37 -13.28
N GLY A 33 12.13 -11.07 -12.16
CA GLY A 33 13.59 -10.98 -12.05
C GLY A 33 14.12 -11.50 -10.71
N ALA A 34 15.43 -11.72 -10.62
CA ALA A 34 16.06 -11.95 -9.32
C ALA A 34 16.03 -10.68 -8.47
N ALA A 35 16.42 -9.55 -9.08
CA ALA A 35 16.09 -8.19 -8.67
C ALA A 35 15.41 -7.52 -9.86
N LEU A 36 14.50 -6.58 -9.63
CA LEU A 36 13.74 -5.95 -10.70
C LEU A 36 13.65 -4.45 -10.49
N SER A 37 14.06 -3.68 -11.49
CA SER A 37 13.90 -2.24 -11.55
C SER A 37 13.09 -1.85 -12.78
N ILE A 38 12.03 -1.06 -12.58
CA ILE A 38 11.15 -0.55 -13.64
C ILE A 38 11.13 0.96 -13.56
N ASN A 39 11.47 1.62 -14.67
CA ASN A 39 11.28 3.05 -14.88
C ASN A 39 10.39 3.23 -16.11
N SER A 40 9.23 3.86 -15.93
CA SER A 40 8.29 4.11 -17.03
C SER A 40 7.52 5.40 -16.87
N ASP A 41 6.92 5.89 -17.95
CA ASP A 41 5.97 7.01 -17.86
C ASP A 41 4.62 6.52 -17.29
N SER A 42 4.13 5.40 -17.80
CA SER A 42 2.95 4.69 -17.29
C SER A 42 3.17 3.18 -17.27
N LEU A 43 2.52 2.50 -16.31
CA LEU A 43 2.62 1.05 -16.12
C LEU A 43 1.22 0.47 -15.97
N ASP A 44 0.83 -0.42 -16.88
CA ASP A 44 -0.40 -1.21 -16.78
C ASP A 44 -0.07 -2.67 -16.45
N ASN A 45 -0.36 -3.07 -15.22
CA ASN A 45 -0.26 -4.44 -14.71
C ASN A 45 -1.64 -5.04 -14.42
N THR A 46 -2.68 -4.62 -15.16
CA THR A 46 -4.05 -5.14 -14.97
C THR A 46 -4.08 -6.66 -15.18
N GLU A 47 -4.65 -7.40 -14.23
CA GLU A 47 -4.68 -8.88 -14.24
C GLU A 47 -3.29 -9.54 -14.45
N GLY A 48 -2.20 -8.77 -14.31
CA GLY A 48 -0.83 -9.19 -14.58
C GLY A 48 -0.06 -9.47 -13.30
N MET A 49 1.16 -10.00 -13.45
CA MET A 49 2.09 -10.24 -12.36
C MET A 49 3.44 -9.57 -12.63
N ILE A 50 3.90 -8.80 -11.65
CA ILE A 50 5.26 -8.27 -11.55
C ILE A 50 5.86 -8.82 -10.25
N SER A 51 6.98 -9.54 -10.35
CA SER A 51 7.60 -10.18 -9.19
C SER A 51 9.12 -10.06 -9.14
N SER A 52 9.67 -10.00 -7.93
CA SER A 52 11.11 -10.03 -7.67
C SER A 52 11.43 -10.99 -6.53
N ARG A 53 12.50 -11.79 -6.68
CA ARG A 53 13.02 -12.66 -5.60
C ARG A 53 13.94 -11.92 -4.61
N SER A 54 14.21 -10.64 -4.86
CA SER A 54 15.01 -9.74 -4.04
C SER A 54 14.31 -8.36 -4.02
N GLY A 55 15.03 -7.25 -4.20
CA GLY A 55 14.46 -5.92 -4.29
C GLY A 55 13.58 -5.71 -5.54
N LEU A 56 12.51 -4.94 -5.38
CA LEU A 56 11.65 -4.47 -6.46
C LEU A 56 11.54 -2.94 -6.39
N ASP A 57 12.14 -2.27 -7.37
CA ASP A 57 12.13 -0.81 -7.50
C ASP A 57 11.24 -0.41 -8.67
N VAL A 58 10.17 0.33 -8.42
CA VAL A 58 9.21 0.74 -9.45
C VAL A 58 9.01 2.25 -9.40
N THR A 59 9.42 2.93 -10.47
CA THR A 59 9.21 4.36 -10.69
C THR A 59 8.32 4.56 -11.91
N VAL A 60 7.17 5.18 -11.69
CA VAL A 60 6.17 5.47 -12.74
C VAL A 60 5.85 6.96 -12.70
N ASN A 61 6.14 7.72 -13.75
CA ASN A 61 5.98 9.18 -13.69
C ASN A 61 4.52 9.61 -13.52
N THR A 62 3.59 8.89 -14.15
CA THR A 62 2.18 9.28 -14.21
C THR A 62 1.28 8.28 -13.47
N ALA A 63 0.92 7.17 -14.11
CA ALA A 63 -0.10 6.25 -13.61
C ALA A 63 0.41 4.81 -13.57
N LEU A 64 0.33 4.21 -12.38
CA LEU A 64 0.41 2.78 -12.15
C LEU A 64 -1.01 2.20 -12.06
N THR A 65 -1.40 1.37 -13.02
CA THR A 65 -2.61 0.54 -12.93
C THR A 65 -2.21 -0.87 -12.52
N ASN A 66 -2.57 -1.27 -11.31
CA ASN A 66 -2.40 -2.63 -10.77
C ASN A 66 -3.77 -3.27 -10.46
N ALA A 67 -4.79 -2.94 -11.25
CA ALA A 67 -6.16 -3.40 -11.01
C ALA A 67 -6.27 -4.92 -11.24
N GLN A 68 -6.75 -5.68 -10.25
CA GLN A 68 -6.74 -7.16 -10.28
C GLN A 68 -5.34 -7.78 -10.53
N GLY A 69 -4.28 -6.98 -10.43
CA GLY A 69 -2.90 -7.39 -10.68
C GLY A 69 -2.15 -7.68 -9.40
N THR A 70 -0.92 -8.17 -9.54
CA THR A 70 -0.01 -8.39 -8.42
C THR A 70 1.35 -7.76 -8.71
N LEU A 71 1.84 -6.96 -7.76
CA LEU A 71 3.21 -6.46 -7.71
C LEU A 71 3.81 -6.90 -6.37
N ILE A 72 4.81 -7.79 -6.41
CA ILE A 72 5.35 -8.40 -5.20
C ILE A 72 6.88 -8.48 -5.21
N GLY A 73 7.51 -8.08 -4.10
CA GLY A 73 8.93 -8.32 -3.82
C GLY A 73 9.12 -9.29 -2.66
N ASP A 74 9.97 -10.30 -2.83
CA ASP A 74 10.46 -11.12 -1.72
C ASP A 74 11.44 -10.34 -0.83
N GLY A 75 12.09 -9.31 -1.38
CA GLY A 75 12.85 -8.30 -0.64
C GLY A 75 12.05 -7.00 -0.47
N ASN A 76 12.78 -5.90 -0.25
CA ASN A 76 12.16 -4.58 -0.12
C ASN A 76 11.47 -4.16 -1.43
N VAL A 77 10.34 -3.48 -1.30
CA VAL A 77 9.64 -2.84 -2.42
C VAL A 77 9.73 -1.34 -2.24
N ASN A 78 10.28 -0.65 -3.24
CA ASN A 78 10.24 0.81 -3.34
C ASN A 78 9.34 1.19 -4.52
N LEU A 79 8.30 1.98 -4.26
CA LEU A 79 7.31 2.38 -5.27
C LEU A 79 7.13 3.90 -5.31
N SER A 80 7.30 4.49 -6.47
CA SER A 80 6.98 5.90 -6.71
C SER A 80 6.02 6.04 -7.90
N ALA A 81 4.90 6.72 -7.69
CA ALA A 81 3.96 7.06 -8.74
C ALA A 81 3.19 8.37 -8.45
N ALA A 82 2.81 9.13 -9.47
CA ALA A 82 1.88 10.24 -9.24
C ALA A 82 0.48 9.71 -8.86
N THR A 83 0.03 8.65 -9.52
CA THR A 83 -1.22 7.95 -9.18
C THR A 83 -1.04 6.44 -9.23
N ALA A 84 -1.74 5.73 -8.36
CA ALA A 84 -1.83 4.28 -8.40
C ALA A 84 -3.27 3.80 -8.22
N ASN A 85 -3.72 2.94 -9.13
CA ASN A 85 -4.97 2.21 -9.03
C ASN A 85 -4.67 0.75 -8.69
N ASN A 86 -4.86 0.37 -7.43
CA ASN A 86 -4.67 -1.00 -6.97
C ASN A 86 -6.00 -1.67 -6.55
N ARG A 87 -7.12 -1.27 -7.20
CA ARG A 87 -8.43 -1.89 -6.94
C ARG A 87 -8.42 -3.38 -7.25
N LEU A 88 -8.95 -4.20 -6.34
CA LEU A 88 -8.94 -5.67 -6.45
C LEU A 88 -7.53 -6.27 -6.65
N GLY A 89 -6.48 -5.47 -6.55
CA GLY A 89 -5.10 -5.86 -6.80
C GLY A 89 -4.30 -5.99 -5.51
N GLN A 90 -3.05 -6.41 -5.66
CA GLN A 90 -2.11 -6.60 -4.56
C GLN A 90 -0.79 -5.89 -4.83
N LEU A 91 -0.36 -5.06 -3.88
CA LEU A 91 0.99 -4.49 -3.79
C LEU A 91 1.63 -5.04 -2.51
N ALA A 92 2.67 -5.86 -2.60
CA ALA A 92 3.17 -6.58 -1.43
C ALA A 92 4.70 -6.66 -1.33
N SER A 93 5.21 -6.67 -0.10
CA SER A 93 6.60 -7.00 0.21
C SER A 93 6.68 -8.06 1.31
N LYS A 94 7.56 -9.05 1.15
CA LYS A 94 7.95 -9.95 2.25
C LYS A 94 8.99 -9.32 3.20
N GLN A 95 9.47 -8.13 2.88
CA GLN A 95 10.29 -7.27 3.76
C GLN A 95 9.59 -5.91 3.89
N ASN A 96 10.31 -4.80 3.76
CA ASN A 96 9.74 -3.46 3.89
C ASN A 96 9.11 -3.00 2.57
N LEU A 97 8.01 -2.26 2.68
CA LEU A 97 7.38 -1.55 1.57
C LEU A 97 7.47 -0.04 1.85
N ASP A 98 8.16 0.70 0.99
CA ASP A 98 8.21 2.16 0.99
C ASP A 98 7.55 2.68 -0.30
N ALA A 99 6.46 3.44 -0.16
CA ALA A 99 5.69 3.96 -1.27
C ALA A 99 5.50 5.48 -1.16
N GLN A 100 5.79 6.20 -2.25
CA GLN A 100 5.41 7.59 -2.48
C GLN A 100 4.40 7.63 -3.62
N ILE A 101 3.12 7.80 -3.30
CA ILE A 101 2.02 7.81 -4.27
C ILE A 101 1.16 9.04 -4.04
N GLY A 102 1.08 9.95 -5.02
CA GLY A 102 0.26 11.16 -4.90
C GLY A 102 -1.21 10.84 -4.58
N ASN A 103 -1.85 10.02 -5.43
CA ASN A 103 -3.21 9.51 -5.18
C ASN A 103 -3.27 7.98 -5.32
N LEU A 104 -3.65 7.30 -4.23
CA LEU A 104 -3.82 5.85 -4.19
C LEU A 104 -5.29 5.45 -4.09
N GLN A 105 -5.78 4.71 -5.09
CA GLN A 105 -7.06 4.01 -5.06
C GLN A 105 -6.87 2.58 -4.57
N GLN A 106 -7.49 2.25 -3.42
CA GLN A 106 -7.36 0.96 -2.74
C GLN A 106 -8.63 0.15 -2.53
N GLN A 107 -9.69 0.43 -3.31
CA GLN A 107 -10.97 -0.23 -3.10
C GLN A 107 -10.91 -1.73 -3.42
N ASN A 108 -11.32 -2.56 -2.45
CA ASN A 108 -11.19 -4.03 -2.48
C ASN A 108 -9.75 -4.53 -2.77
N GLY A 109 -8.74 -3.67 -2.67
CA GLY A 109 -7.34 -4.01 -2.91
C GLY A 109 -6.59 -4.27 -1.62
N GLN A 110 -5.35 -4.73 -1.77
CA GLN A 110 -4.44 -4.97 -0.66
C GLN A 110 -3.08 -4.32 -0.88
N MET A 111 -2.59 -3.58 0.11
CA MET A 111 -1.19 -3.15 0.22
C MET A 111 -0.60 -3.71 1.53
N LEU A 112 0.43 -4.55 1.40
CA LEU A 112 0.92 -5.37 2.52
C LEU A 112 2.44 -5.37 2.61
N ALA A 113 2.98 -5.20 3.82
CA ALA A 113 4.37 -5.53 4.13
C ALA A 113 4.42 -6.54 5.28
N GLN A 114 5.27 -7.57 5.16
CA GLN A 114 5.65 -8.39 6.32
C GLN A 114 6.69 -7.67 7.20
N GLY A 115 7.39 -6.69 6.62
CA GLY A 115 8.24 -5.72 7.29
C GLY A 115 7.49 -4.43 7.65
N THR A 116 8.21 -3.30 7.69
CA THR A 116 7.57 -1.98 7.86
C THR A 116 6.85 -1.56 6.59
N LEU A 117 5.71 -0.90 6.71
CA LEU A 117 5.02 -0.25 5.60
C LEU A 117 5.03 1.25 5.81
N THR A 118 5.61 2.00 4.88
CA THR A 118 5.50 3.46 4.81
C THR A 118 4.82 3.88 3.53
N LEU A 119 3.74 4.66 3.65
CA LEU A 119 3.05 5.26 2.51
C LEU A 119 2.99 6.78 2.69
N ARG A 120 3.43 7.51 1.67
CA ARG A 120 3.42 8.97 1.60
C ARG A 120 2.64 9.44 0.38
N GLY A 121 1.89 10.54 0.49
CA GLY A 121 1.00 10.98 -0.58
C GLY A 121 0.03 12.09 -0.22
N ASP A 122 -0.78 12.48 -1.19
CA ASP A 122 -1.81 13.51 -1.01
C ASP A 122 -3.15 12.89 -0.61
N ALA A 123 -3.54 11.80 -1.29
CA ALA A 123 -4.84 11.18 -1.08
C ALA A 123 -4.77 9.64 -1.04
N LEU A 124 -5.49 9.06 -0.09
CA LEU A 124 -5.73 7.62 0.02
C LEU A 124 -7.23 7.35 0.06
N ASP A 125 -7.73 6.53 -0.88
CA ASP A 125 -9.07 5.97 -0.86
C ASP A 125 -9.03 4.47 -0.58
N ASN A 126 -9.14 4.09 0.70
CA ASN A 126 -9.10 2.72 1.19
C ASN A 126 -10.51 2.16 1.48
N ARG A 127 -11.50 2.51 0.67
CA ARG A 127 -12.90 2.09 0.90
C ARG A 127 -13.19 0.65 0.45
N GLN A 128 -14.41 0.17 0.70
CA GLN A 128 -14.94 -1.09 0.13
C GLN A 128 -14.00 -2.28 0.39
N ASN A 129 -13.78 -2.63 1.66
CA ASN A 129 -12.86 -3.71 2.06
C ASN A 129 -11.40 -3.51 1.59
N GLY A 130 -10.99 -2.28 1.30
CA GLY A 130 -9.57 -1.96 1.08
C GLY A 130 -8.74 -2.25 2.33
N PHE A 131 -7.56 -2.80 2.14
CA PHE A 131 -6.67 -3.20 3.22
C PHE A 131 -5.26 -2.63 3.04
N ILE A 132 -4.77 -1.91 4.05
CA ILE A 132 -3.36 -1.55 4.15
C ILE A 132 -2.84 -2.04 5.49
N GLY A 133 -1.76 -2.82 5.48
CA GLY A 133 -1.18 -3.30 6.72
C GLY A 133 0.29 -3.64 6.69
N ALA A 134 0.92 -3.43 7.84
CA ALA A 134 2.21 -4.03 8.19
C ALA A 134 1.91 -5.26 9.06
N THR A 135 1.61 -6.37 8.40
CA THR A 135 1.20 -7.62 9.04
C THR A 135 2.07 -8.78 8.58
N GLN A 136 2.55 -9.55 9.56
CA GLN A 136 3.23 -10.81 9.33
C GLN A 136 2.23 -11.82 8.75
N ALA A 137 2.52 -12.32 7.54
CA ALA A 137 2.09 -13.67 7.20
C ALA A 137 2.82 -14.59 8.18
N LEU A 138 2.08 -15.37 8.97
CA LEU A 138 2.65 -16.38 9.87
C LEU A 138 3.78 -17.11 9.11
N SER A 139 5.03 -16.93 9.54
CA SER A 139 6.12 -17.71 8.99
C SER A 139 5.79 -19.18 9.26
N ASP A 140 6.07 -20.09 8.31
CA ASP A 140 5.80 -21.54 8.39
C ASP A 140 6.41 -22.25 9.62
N LYS A 141 7.07 -21.52 10.51
CA LYS A 141 7.74 -21.99 11.72
C LYS A 141 7.16 -21.43 13.02
N GLY A 142 6.04 -20.69 12.97
CA GLY A 142 5.39 -20.15 14.17
C GLY A 142 6.26 -19.18 14.99
N GLN A 143 7.33 -18.66 14.40
CA GLN A 143 8.21 -17.70 15.05
C GLN A 143 7.71 -16.28 14.74
N VAL A 144 7.23 -15.59 15.78
CA VAL A 144 6.94 -14.16 15.73
C VAL A 144 8.29 -13.42 15.68
N LEU A 145 8.77 -13.14 14.46
CA LEU A 145 9.84 -12.16 14.27
C LEU A 145 9.25 -10.76 14.48
N ALA A 146 10.05 -9.85 15.03
CA ALA A 146 9.68 -8.51 15.49
C ALA A 146 8.48 -7.87 14.74
N GLN A 147 7.44 -7.47 15.48
CA GLN A 147 6.30 -6.72 14.97
C GLN A 147 6.80 -5.45 14.26
N LYS A 148 6.28 -5.13 13.06
CA LYS A 148 6.68 -3.93 12.30
C LYS A 148 5.55 -2.93 12.12
N ALA A 149 5.93 -1.65 12.08
CA ALA A 149 5.00 -0.52 12.12
C ALA A 149 4.42 -0.19 10.74
N LEU A 150 3.21 0.37 10.76
CA LEU A 150 2.56 1.05 9.64
C LEU A 150 2.70 2.57 9.85
N THR A 151 3.28 3.27 8.88
CA THR A 151 3.35 4.75 8.87
C THR A 151 2.65 5.28 7.63
N LEU A 152 1.65 6.14 7.83
CA LEU A 152 0.92 6.83 6.79
C LEU A 152 1.17 8.33 6.96
N ASN A 153 1.77 8.96 5.95
CA ASN A 153 1.87 10.42 5.85
C ASN A 153 1.06 10.84 4.63
N ILE A 154 -0.25 11.03 4.84
CA ILE A 154 -1.23 11.24 3.77
C ILE A 154 -2.09 12.44 4.13
N ALA A 155 -2.12 13.45 3.26
CA ALA A 155 -2.86 14.67 3.55
C ALA A 155 -4.37 14.42 3.75
N GLN A 156 -4.99 13.58 2.93
CA GLN A 156 -6.42 13.23 3.02
C GLN A 156 -6.60 11.72 2.98
N THR A 157 -7.09 11.12 4.06
CA THR A 157 -7.36 9.67 4.13
C THR A 157 -8.85 9.39 4.19
N THR A 158 -9.36 8.59 3.25
CA THR A 158 -10.72 8.05 3.25
C THR A 158 -10.67 6.55 3.52
N ASN A 159 -11.00 6.14 4.75
CA ASN A 159 -11.02 4.75 5.20
C ASN A 159 -12.46 4.38 5.64
N ARG A 160 -13.35 4.14 4.68
CA ARG A 160 -14.80 3.96 4.93
C ARG A 160 -15.29 2.61 4.43
N GLY A 161 -16.48 2.18 4.86
CA GLY A 161 -17.17 1.02 4.28
C GLY A 161 -16.31 -0.25 4.33
N ASN A 162 -15.91 -0.64 5.54
CA ASN A 162 -15.01 -1.75 5.86
C ASN A 162 -13.56 -1.58 5.39
N GLY A 163 -13.14 -0.35 5.08
CA GLY A 163 -11.71 -0.05 4.93
C GLY A 163 -10.95 -0.37 6.21
N LEU A 164 -9.79 -1.03 6.10
CA LEU A 164 -8.96 -1.42 7.23
C LEU A 164 -7.52 -0.94 7.06
N LEU A 165 -7.04 -0.19 8.06
CA LEU A 165 -5.64 0.15 8.26
C LEU A 165 -5.15 -0.58 9.52
N SER A 166 -4.12 -1.42 9.40
CA SER A 166 -3.71 -2.27 10.53
C SER A 166 -2.21 -2.48 10.68
N SER A 167 -1.75 -2.63 11.93
CA SER A 167 -0.37 -3.01 12.25
C SER A 167 -0.28 -3.87 13.52
N GLN A 168 0.72 -4.76 13.55
CA GLN A 168 1.09 -5.48 14.78
C GLN A 168 1.97 -4.69 15.75
N ALA A 169 2.74 -3.70 15.29
CA ALA A 169 3.74 -3.02 16.13
C ALA A 169 3.37 -1.60 16.51
N GLY A 170 2.61 -0.94 15.65
CA GLY A 170 2.18 0.42 15.84
C GLY A 170 1.73 1.04 14.54
N LEU A 171 0.72 1.88 14.62
CA LEU A 171 0.17 2.60 13.48
C LEU A 171 0.31 4.09 13.76
N THR A 172 0.99 4.80 12.86
CA THR A 172 1.05 6.26 12.87
C THR A 172 0.38 6.79 11.62
N LEU A 173 -0.61 7.66 11.78
CA LEU A 173 -1.25 8.41 10.70
C LEU A 173 -1.03 9.90 10.92
N ILE A 174 -0.37 10.55 9.97
CA ILE A 174 -0.12 11.98 9.94
C ILE A 174 -0.78 12.54 8.68
N GLY A 175 -1.53 13.63 8.83
CA GLY A 175 -2.27 14.21 7.70
C GLY A 175 -3.00 15.50 8.03
N SER A 176 -3.93 15.87 7.14
CA SER A 176 -4.87 16.96 7.40
C SER A 176 -6.23 16.42 7.82
N THR A 177 -6.77 15.43 7.10
CA THR A 177 -8.04 14.81 7.45
C THR A 177 -8.00 13.29 7.44
N LEU A 178 -8.85 12.71 8.26
CA LEU A 178 -9.19 11.29 8.23
C LEU A 178 -10.70 11.14 8.31
N ASP A 179 -11.28 10.52 7.30
CA ASP A 179 -12.65 10.02 7.29
C ASP A 179 -12.61 8.50 7.48
N ASN A 180 -12.87 8.06 8.70
CA ASN A 180 -12.93 6.66 9.12
C ASN A 180 -14.37 6.15 9.27
N THR A 181 -15.38 6.75 8.61
CA THR A 181 -16.76 6.35 8.92
C THR A 181 -17.06 4.92 8.47
N GLY A 182 -17.47 4.05 9.38
CA GLY A 182 -17.68 2.62 9.07
C GLY A 182 -16.41 1.89 8.62
N GLY A 183 -15.23 2.46 8.87
CA GLY A 183 -13.94 1.81 8.67
C GLY A 183 -13.26 1.49 10.00
N ALA A 184 -12.05 0.93 9.91
CA ALA A 184 -11.27 0.54 11.08
C ALA A 184 -9.79 0.94 10.95
N LEU A 185 -9.27 1.53 12.02
CA LEU A 185 -7.84 1.65 12.32
C LEU A 185 -7.56 0.75 13.53
N SER A 186 -6.66 -0.22 13.39
CA SER A 186 -6.34 -1.17 14.45
C SER A 186 -4.84 -1.41 14.58
N ALA A 187 -4.29 -1.14 15.76
CA ALA A 187 -2.91 -1.45 16.10
C ALA A 187 -2.85 -2.33 17.35
N LEU A 188 -2.07 -3.43 17.32
CA LEU A 188 -1.83 -4.29 18.50
C LEU A 188 -0.88 -3.66 19.54
N LYS A 189 -0.54 -2.39 19.33
CA LYS A 189 0.43 -1.59 20.07
C LYS A 189 -0.01 -0.13 20.04
N ALA A 190 0.93 0.82 19.97
CA ALA A 190 0.60 2.23 19.92
C ALA A 190 -0.12 2.62 18.60
N LEU A 191 -1.21 3.36 18.72
CA LEU A 191 -1.91 4.03 17.63
C LEU A 191 -1.77 5.55 17.83
N GLY A 192 -1.09 6.21 16.91
CA GLY A 192 -0.93 7.66 16.88
C GLY A 192 -1.63 8.26 15.67
N ILE A 193 -2.49 9.24 15.89
CA ILE A 193 -3.16 10.02 14.84
C ILE A 193 -2.84 11.49 15.09
N ASP A 194 -2.23 12.15 14.11
CA ASP A 194 -1.89 13.57 14.15
C ASP A 194 -2.42 14.28 12.88
N LEU A 195 -3.47 15.07 13.07
CA LEU A 195 -4.23 15.70 11.99
C LEU A 195 -4.27 17.21 12.19
N SER A 196 -3.94 17.96 11.14
CA SER A 196 -4.02 19.43 11.18
C SER A 196 -5.46 19.97 11.14
N ALA A 197 -6.43 19.18 10.67
CA ALA A 197 -7.84 19.58 10.57
C ALA A 197 -8.77 18.57 11.25
N ALA A 198 -9.45 17.68 10.52
CA ALA A 198 -10.61 16.97 11.05
C ALA A 198 -10.45 15.44 11.04
N LEU A 199 -10.99 14.81 12.09
CA LEU A 199 -11.24 13.37 12.17
C LEU A 199 -12.75 13.11 12.23
N ASP A 200 -13.27 12.29 11.32
CA ASP A 200 -14.60 11.68 11.42
C ASP A 200 -14.49 10.17 11.63
N ASN A 201 -14.90 9.68 12.80
CA ASN A 201 -14.96 8.27 13.17
C ASN A 201 -16.41 7.77 13.31
N SER A 202 -17.38 8.38 12.62
CA SER A 202 -18.79 7.98 12.76
C SER A 202 -19.02 6.53 12.34
N GLN A 203 -19.60 5.69 13.21
CA GLN A 203 -19.74 4.24 13.02
C GLN A 203 -18.41 3.50 12.75
N GLY A 204 -17.27 4.15 12.98
CA GLY A 204 -15.94 3.60 12.75
C GLY A 204 -15.34 2.98 14.01
N LEU A 205 -14.18 2.35 13.84
CA LEU A 205 -13.35 1.82 14.93
C LEU A 205 -11.96 2.45 14.87
N ILE A 206 -11.50 2.99 16.00
CA ILE A 206 -10.11 3.41 16.21
C ILE A 206 -9.62 2.70 17.47
N SER A 207 -8.77 1.69 17.31
CA SER A 207 -8.32 0.83 18.40
C SER A 207 -6.79 0.68 18.42
N GLY A 208 -6.19 1.07 19.55
CA GLY A 208 -4.81 0.76 19.89
C GLY A 208 -4.77 -0.01 21.21
N GLU A 209 -4.09 -1.16 21.24
CA GLU A 209 -4.04 -2.03 22.43
C GLU A 209 -3.12 -1.50 23.54
N ASP A 210 -2.07 -0.73 23.20
CA ASP A 210 -1.15 -0.16 24.19
C ASP A 210 -1.50 1.31 24.51
N ILE A 211 -1.25 2.22 23.57
CA ILE A 211 -1.49 3.66 23.72
C ILE A 211 -2.26 4.16 22.50
N LEU A 212 -3.35 4.89 22.72
CA LEU A 212 -4.01 5.68 21.69
C LEU A 212 -3.69 7.17 21.93
N THR A 213 -3.02 7.80 20.96
CA THR A 213 -2.80 9.25 20.93
C THR A 213 -3.54 9.83 19.73
N LEU A 214 -4.39 10.83 19.98
CA LEU A 214 -5.16 11.51 18.96
C LEU A 214 -5.00 13.03 19.09
N ASN A 215 -4.51 13.64 18.02
CA ASN A 215 -4.49 15.09 17.82
C ASN A 215 -5.26 15.43 16.54
N ALA A 216 -6.26 16.29 16.65
CA ALA A 216 -7.05 16.81 15.52
C ALA A 216 -7.66 18.17 15.91
N GLY A 217 -7.81 19.06 14.93
CA GLY A 217 -8.53 20.32 15.10
C GLY A 217 -10.03 20.14 15.38
N SER A 218 -10.63 19.05 14.91
CA SER A 218 -11.99 18.62 15.28
C SER A 218 -12.15 17.10 15.24
N LEU A 219 -12.99 16.57 16.10
CA LEU A 219 -13.34 15.15 16.16
C LEU A 219 -14.86 14.95 16.12
N THR A 220 -15.34 14.18 15.15
CA THR A 220 -16.69 13.60 15.13
C THR A 220 -16.58 12.12 15.45
N ASN A 221 -17.23 11.64 16.51
CA ASN A 221 -17.25 10.21 16.87
C ASN A 221 -18.68 9.71 17.13
N THR A 222 -19.57 9.85 16.14
CA THR A 222 -20.98 9.44 16.31
C THR A 222 -21.13 7.94 16.13
N ALA A 223 -21.42 7.24 17.23
CA ALA A 223 -21.56 5.79 17.28
C ALA A 223 -20.32 5.01 16.77
N GLY A 224 -19.17 5.67 16.72
CA GLY A 224 -17.87 5.01 16.59
C GLY A 224 -17.31 4.57 17.94
N SER A 225 -16.35 3.66 17.89
CA SER A 225 -15.59 3.16 19.06
C SER A 225 -14.13 3.57 18.99
#